data_AF-A0A671XUD2-F1
#
_entry.id   AF-A0A671XUD2-F1
#
_cell.length_a   1.000
_cell.length_b   1.000
_cell.length_c   1.000
_cell.angle_alpha   90.00
_cell.angle_beta   90.00
_cell.angle_gamma   90.00
#
_symmetry.space_group_name_H-M   'P 1'
#
loop_
_entity.id
_entity.type
_entity.pdbx_description
1 polymer ?
#
loop_
_entity_poly.entity_id
_entity_poly.type
_entity_poly.pdbx_seq_one_letter_code
_entity_poly.pdbx_strand_id
1 'polypeptide(L)'
;MFMFLFLLSAFVSGWISASVSQYQNVEAQPGEDVTLPCINISKYDTQTFWSRLVNRTMISCVVVIYSSGSKFTVCDGYEKGKFEMKSNISTVFLNIKKVDSSDSGLYYCGFVIKGAPILTTIHLKVNGKNAVFFSFIYLQRISLYSRSHLPRLSSPL
;
A
#
# COMPACT_ATOMS: atom_id res chain seq x y z
N MET A 1 21.11 -27.19 -41.28
CA MET A 1 19.78 -26.95 -40.68
C MET A 1 19.81 -26.62 -39.19
N PHE A 2 20.91 -26.82 -38.46
CA PHE A 2 21.04 -26.41 -37.04
C PHE A 2 21.56 -24.98 -36.83
N MET A 3 22.27 -24.40 -37.80
CA MET A 3 22.84 -23.05 -37.68
C MET A 3 21.82 -21.92 -37.83
N PHE A 4 20.67 -22.19 -38.48
CA PHE A 4 19.57 -21.22 -38.65
C PHE A 4 18.71 -21.04 -37.38
N LEU A 5 18.66 -22.05 -36.50
CA LEU A 5 17.88 -22.00 -35.25
C LEU A 5 18.53 -21.08 -34.19
N PHE A 6 19.85 -20.93 -34.21
CA PHE A 6 20.57 -20.00 -33.31
C PHE A 6 20.38 -18.53 -33.68
N LEU A 7 20.18 -18.22 -34.97
CA LEU A 7 19.93 -16.84 -35.42
C LEU A 7 18.52 -16.37 -35.06
N LEU A 8 17.55 -17.28 -34.99
CA LEU A 8 16.19 -16.98 -34.54
C LEU A 8 16.09 -16.68 -33.04
N SER A 9 16.91 -17.31 -32.19
CA SER A 9 16.89 -17.02 -30.73
C SER A 9 17.51 -15.66 -30.40
N ALA A 10 18.52 -15.23 -31.16
CA ALA A 10 19.15 -13.91 -31.01
C ALA A 10 18.26 -12.74 -31.46
N PHE A 11 17.21 -13.00 -32.26
CA PHE A 11 16.25 -11.98 -32.69
C PHE A 11 15.15 -11.69 -31.65
N VAL A 12 15.04 -12.51 -30.59
CA VAL A 12 13.98 -12.39 -29.56
C VAL A 12 14.52 -11.88 -28.22
N SER A 13 15.79 -11.50 -28.12
CA SER A 13 16.28 -10.72 -26.97
C SER A 13 15.81 -9.27 -27.08
N GLY A 14 14.49 -9.09 -27.12
CA GLY A 14 13.82 -7.81 -26.94
C GLY A 14 14.29 -7.20 -25.63
N TRP A 15 14.72 -5.96 -25.72
CA TRP A 15 15.41 -5.24 -24.67
C TRP A 15 14.29 -4.78 -23.76
N ILE A 16 14.07 -5.51 -22.66
CA ILE A 16 13.07 -5.14 -21.66
C ILE A 16 13.60 -3.86 -20.98
N SER A 17 13.12 -2.71 -21.41
CA SER A 17 13.34 -1.45 -20.69
C SER A 17 12.46 -1.43 -19.45
N ALA A 18 13.06 -1.73 -18.29
CA ALA A 18 12.42 -1.51 -17.00
C ALA A 18 12.67 -0.06 -16.55
N SER A 19 11.61 0.73 -16.37
CA SER A 19 11.70 2.05 -15.75
C SER A 19 11.65 1.87 -14.22
N VAL A 20 12.71 2.26 -13.52
CA VAL A 20 12.71 2.31 -12.06
C VAL A 20 12.15 3.65 -11.61
N SER A 21 11.03 3.64 -10.90
CA SER A 21 10.49 4.81 -10.21
C SER A 21 11.10 4.92 -8.81
N GLN A 22 11.62 6.09 -8.46
CA GLN A 22 12.21 6.34 -7.15
C GLN A 22 11.14 6.82 -6.16
N TYR A 23 10.83 6.01 -5.16
CA TYR A 23 9.97 6.37 -4.02
C TYR A 23 10.47 5.68 -2.75
N GLN A 24 10.13 6.25 -1.60
CA GLN A 24 10.39 5.59 -0.32
C GLN A 24 9.39 4.43 -0.13
N ASN A 25 9.88 3.28 0.34
CA ASN A 25 9.03 2.15 0.71
C ASN A 25 8.86 2.09 2.23
N VAL A 26 7.63 1.89 2.68
CA VAL A 26 7.30 1.58 4.07
C VAL A 26 6.52 0.27 4.06
N GLU A 27 6.97 -0.71 4.83
CA GLU A 27 6.28 -1.99 4.96
C GLU A 27 5.59 -2.09 6.33
N ALA A 28 4.43 -2.74 6.38
CA ALA A 28 3.68 -2.99 7.60
C ALA A 28 2.97 -4.34 7.55
N GLN A 29 2.65 -4.89 8.71
CA GLN A 29 1.77 -6.06 8.85
C GLN A 29 0.32 -5.61 9.11
N PRO A 30 -0.67 -6.44 8.75
CA PRO A 30 -2.07 -6.11 9.00
C PRO A 30 -2.37 -5.98 10.49
N GLY A 31 -3.03 -4.89 10.86
CA GLY A 31 -3.39 -4.54 12.23
C GLY A 31 -2.36 -3.64 12.94
N GLU A 32 -1.20 -3.39 12.34
CA GLU A 32 -0.21 -2.45 12.89
C GLU A 32 -0.63 -0.99 12.69
N ASP A 33 -0.13 -0.11 13.55
CA ASP A 33 -0.14 1.32 13.30
C ASP A 33 1.15 1.67 12.54
N VAL A 34 1.02 2.29 11.37
CA VAL A 34 2.17 2.67 10.53
C VAL A 34 2.32 4.19 10.46
N THR A 35 3.56 4.65 10.44
CA THR A 35 3.88 6.07 10.28
C THR A 35 4.65 6.31 8.99
N LEU A 36 4.10 7.13 8.09
CA LEU A 36 4.75 7.58 6.87
C LEU A 36 5.48 8.91 7.11
N PRO A 37 6.82 8.98 6.97
CA PRO A 37 7.58 10.20 7.18
C PRO A 37 7.72 11.02 5.89
N CYS A 38 7.63 12.34 6.00
CA CYS A 38 7.86 13.27 4.90
C CYS A 38 8.72 14.45 5.38
N ILE A 39 9.84 14.70 4.71
CA ILE A 39 10.72 15.82 5.07
C ILE A 39 9.95 17.13 4.87
N ASN A 40 9.93 17.96 5.91
CA ASN A 40 9.39 19.30 5.85
C ASN A 40 10.33 20.18 5.03
N ILE A 41 9.90 20.52 3.83
CA ILE A 41 10.64 21.40 2.90
C ILE A 41 10.20 22.86 3.00
N SER A 42 9.16 23.15 3.78
CA SER A 42 8.65 24.50 3.90
C SER A 42 9.47 25.31 4.91
N LYS A 43 9.86 26.52 4.50
CA LYS A 43 10.49 27.52 5.39
C LYS A 43 9.47 28.41 6.10
N TYR A 44 8.22 28.38 5.65
CA TYR A 44 7.16 29.27 6.12
C TYR A 44 5.91 28.46 6.43
N ASP A 45 4.95 29.13 7.05
CA ASP A 45 3.60 28.60 7.16
C ASP A 45 3.02 28.30 5.77
N THR A 46 2.58 27.06 5.56
CA THR A 46 2.02 26.57 4.30
C THR A 46 0.93 25.55 4.57
N GLN A 47 -0.03 25.49 3.66
CA GLN A 47 -0.90 24.33 3.56
C GLN A 47 -0.05 23.09 3.32
N THR A 48 -0.25 22.08 4.16
CA THR A 48 0.41 20.78 4.10
C THR A 48 -0.64 19.70 4.07
N PHE A 49 -0.49 18.71 3.19
CA PHE A 49 -1.50 17.68 3.02
C PHE A 49 -0.88 16.32 2.76
N TRP A 50 -1.65 15.29 3.09
CA TRP A 50 -1.42 13.94 2.61
C TRP A 50 -2.56 13.55 1.68
N SER A 51 -2.20 12.88 0.61
CA SER A 51 -3.12 12.35 -0.39
C SER A 51 -2.69 10.95 -0.78
N ARG A 52 -3.58 10.19 -1.41
CA ARG A 52 -3.30 8.84 -1.88
C ARG A 52 -3.76 8.66 -3.31
N LEU A 53 -3.06 7.81 -4.06
CA LEU A 53 -3.49 7.41 -5.40
C LEU A 53 -4.63 6.40 -5.29
N VAL A 54 -5.81 6.80 -5.75
CA VAL A 54 -7.01 5.96 -5.82
C VAL A 54 -7.27 5.58 -7.26
N ASN A 55 -7.71 4.34 -7.50
CA ASN A 55 -8.03 3.81 -8.83
C ASN A 55 -6.91 3.97 -9.87
N ARG A 56 -5.65 4.10 -9.43
CA ARG A 56 -4.45 4.31 -10.26
C ARG A 56 -4.44 5.60 -11.10
N THR A 57 -5.45 6.45 -10.99
CA THR A 57 -5.62 7.62 -11.86
C THR A 57 -5.88 8.92 -11.09
N MET A 58 -6.32 8.85 -9.83
CA MET A 58 -6.76 10.02 -9.08
C MET A 58 -5.99 10.18 -7.78
N ILE A 59 -5.36 11.33 -7.59
CA ILE A 59 -4.81 11.72 -6.29
C ILE A 59 -5.96 12.27 -5.44
N SER A 60 -6.34 11.54 -4.41
CA SER A 60 -7.41 11.93 -3.48
C SER A 60 -6.82 12.41 -2.16
N CYS A 61 -7.38 13.47 -1.59
CA CYS A 61 -7.03 13.92 -0.24
C CYS A 61 -7.18 12.78 0.77
N VAL A 62 -6.35 12.78 1.82
CA VAL A 62 -6.47 11.96 3.04
C VAL A 62 -6.62 12.88 4.25
N VAL A 63 -5.64 13.76 4.47
CA VAL A 63 -5.66 14.78 5.55
C VAL A 63 -5.04 16.08 5.07
N VAL A 64 -5.48 17.20 5.63
CA VAL A 64 -4.96 18.54 5.33
C VAL A 64 -4.78 19.39 6.59
N ILE A 65 -3.71 20.17 6.63
CA ILE A 65 -3.48 21.27 7.56
C ILE A 65 -3.40 22.54 6.70
N TYR A 66 -4.23 23.55 7.02
CA TYR A 66 -4.28 24.79 6.24
C TYR A 66 -3.20 25.79 6.64
N SER A 67 -2.82 25.80 7.92
CA SER A 67 -1.75 26.62 8.46
C SER A 67 -1.02 25.93 9.62
N SER A 68 0.21 26.33 9.88
CA SER A 68 1.08 25.82 10.92
C SER A 68 0.43 26.05 12.28
N GLY A 69 0.39 24.99 13.09
CA GLY A 69 -0.29 25.01 14.39
C GLY A 69 -1.82 24.88 14.32
N SER A 70 -2.44 24.91 13.14
CA SER A 70 -3.86 24.58 13.00
C SER A 70 -4.10 23.08 13.18
N LYS A 71 -5.33 22.71 13.55
CA LYS A 71 -5.73 21.30 13.62
C LYS A 71 -5.80 20.71 12.21
N PHE A 72 -5.35 19.47 12.07
CA PHE A 72 -5.56 18.74 10.83
C PHE A 72 -7.05 18.42 10.63
N THR A 73 -7.45 18.35 9.36
CA THR A 73 -8.77 17.93 8.92
C THR A 73 -8.62 16.63 8.13
N VAL A 74 -9.39 15.60 8.48
CA VAL A 74 -9.50 14.37 7.68
C VAL A 74 -10.52 14.64 6.57
N CYS A 75 -10.17 14.29 5.34
CA CYS A 75 -11.06 14.47 4.19
C CYS A 75 -12.26 13.52 4.24
N ASP A 76 -13.31 13.85 3.49
CA ASP A 76 -14.55 13.07 3.49
C ASP A 76 -14.34 11.64 2.95
N GLY A 77 -15.11 10.69 3.48
CA GLY A 77 -15.07 9.29 3.05
C GLY A 77 -14.07 8.40 3.81
N TYR A 78 -13.32 8.95 4.77
CA TYR A 78 -12.47 8.15 5.66
C TYR A 78 -13.09 7.93 7.04
N GLU A 79 -12.78 6.79 7.65
CA GLU A 79 -13.18 6.48 9.01
C GLU A 79 -12.52 7.44 10.01
N LYS A 80 -13.30 7.94 10.98
CA LYS A 80 -12.81 8.84 12.02
C LYS A 80 -11.73 8.14 12.85
N GLY A 81 -10.58 8.79 13.00
CA GLY A 81 -9.46 8.30 13.81
C GLY A 81 -8.56 7.28 13.10
N LYS A 82 -8.87 6.87 11.87
CA LYS A 82 -7.98 6.03 11.03
C LYS A 82 -6.68 6.75 10.70
N PHE A 83 -6.77 8.03 10.38
CA PHE A 83 -5.64 8.88 10.00
C PHE A 83 -5.39 9.96 11.05
N GLU A 84 -4.13 10.17 11.36
CA GLU A 84 -3.66 11.22 12.25
C GLU A 84 -2.41 11.85 11.66
N MET A 85 -2.37 13.19 11.62
CA MET A 85 -1.20 13.92 11.16
C MET A 85 -0.41 14.45 12.35
N LYS A 86 0.90 14.20 12.36
CA LYS A 86 1.83 14.72 13.37
C LYS A 86 2.96 15.46 12.67
N SER A 87 3.60 16.41 13.34
CA SER A 87 4.74 17.12 12.78
C SER A 87 5.75 17.48 13.86
N ASN A 88 7.02 17.45 13.50
CA ASN A 88 8.09 18.13 14.21
C ASN A 88 8.75 19.15 13.26
N ILE A 89 9.86 19.77 13.69
CA ILE A 89 10.54 20.83 12.92
C ILE A 89 10.93 20.35 11.51
N SER A 90 11.49 19.14 11.39
CA SER A 90 12.08 18.64 10.15
C SER A 90 11.16 17.73 9.34
N THR A 91 10.11 17.19 9.94
CA THR A 91 9.36 16.08 9.36
C THR A 91 7.88 16.18 9.70
N VAL A 92 7.06 15.91 8.69
CA VAL A 92 5.62 15.73 8.77
C VAL A 92 5.32 14.26 8.62
N PHE A 93 4.45 13.75 9.49
CA PHE A 93 4.13 12.33 9.60
C PHE A 93 2.63 12.09 9.37
N LEU A 94 2.32 11.07 8.58
CA LEU A 94 0.98 10.49 8.52
C LEU A 94 0.98 9.18 9.31
N ASN A 95 0.25 9.14 10.41
CA ASN A 95 -0.02 7.92 11.16
C ASN A 95 -1.33 7.30 10.65
N ILE A 96 -1.27 6.03 10.25
CA ILE A 96 -2.41 5.25 9.79
C ILE A 96 -2.59 4.09 10.76
N LYS A 97 -3.74 4.08 11.46
CA LYS A 97 -4.00 3.09 12.50
C LYS A 97 -4.54 1.79 11.93
N LYS A 98 -4.15 0.67 12.54
CA LYS A 98 -4.64 -0.68 12.24
C LYS A 98 -4.73 -0.93 10.73
N VAL A 99 -3.60 -0.91 10.04
CA VAL A 99 -3.56 -1.00 8.59
C VAL A 99 -4.09 -2.34 8.09
N ASP A 100 -4.68 -2.35 6.89
CA ASP A 100 -5.02 -3.58 6.18
C ASP A 100 -4.52 -3.53 4.72
N SER A 101 -4.78 -4.59 3.95
CA SER A 101 -4.31 -4.68 2.57
C SER A 101 -4.84 -3.55 1.67
N SER A 102 -6.00 -2.97 1.97
CA SER A 102 -6.59 -1.86 1.22
C SER A 102 -5.91 -0.52 1.48
N ASP A 103 -5.15 -0.40 2.58
CA ASP A 103 -4.33 0.77 2.87
C ASP A 103 -3.03 0.80 2.04
N SER A 104 -2.66 -0.32 1.40
CA SER A 104 -1.48 -0.39 0.53
C SER A 104 -1.64 0.51 -0.70
N GLY A 105 -0.58 1.23 -1.07
CA GLY A 105 -0.58 2.08 -2.25
C GLY A 105 0.38 3.25 -2.17
N LEU A 106 0.30 4.12 -3.17
CA LEU A 106 1.09 5.34 -3.24
C LEU A 106 0.40 6.46 -2.45
N TYR A 107 1.15 7.04 -1.52
CA TYR A 107 0.81 8.22 -0.76
C TYR A 107 1.70 9.38 -1.21
N TYR A 108 1.11 10.57 -1.28
CA TYR A 108 1.81 11.80 -1.58
C TYR A 108 1.68 12.76 -0.41
N CYS A 109 2.82 13.17 0.12
CA CYS A 109 2.93 14.30 1.02
C CYS A 109 3.13 15.56 0.18
N GLY A 110 2.37 16.61 0.46
CA GLY A 110 2.36 17.83 -0.33
C GLY A 110 2.47 19.11 0.50
N PHE A 111 3.19 20.10 -0.04
CA PHE A 111 3.32 21.46 0.51
C PHE A 111 2.96 22.48 -0.57
N VAL A 112 2.10 23.46 -0.25
CA VAL A 112 1.71 24.55 -1.18
C VAL A 112 2.66 25.74 -1.06
N ILE A 113 3.77 25.71 -1.79
CA ILE A 113 4.80 26.74 -1.75
C ILE A 113 4.55 27.75 -2.87
N LYS A 114 4.30 29.01 -2.50
CA LYS A 114 4.01 30.11 -3.46
C LYS A 114 2.86 29.78 -4.43
N GLY A 115 1.84 29.09 -3.93
CA GLY A 115 0.67 28.67 -4.72
C GLY A 115 0.86 27.39 -5.54
N ALA A 116 2.05 26.78 -5.55
CA ALA A 116 2.32 25.54 -6.26
C ALA A 116 2.49 24.36 -5.29
N PRO A 117 1.82 23.21 -5.53
CA PRO A 117 2.02 22.01 -4.73
C PRO A 117 3.34 21.31 -5.10
N ILE A 118 4.18 21.05 -4.11
CA ILE A 118 5.36 20.18 -4.23
C ILE A 118 5.06 18.85 -3.54
N LEU A 119 5.19 17.74 -4.26
CA LEU A 119 4.80 16.41 -3.80
C LEU A 119 6.01 15.47 -3.63
N THR A 120 6.02 14.72 -2.54
CA THR A 120 6.94 13.60 -2.30
C THR A 120 6.15 12.30 -2.21
N THR A 121 6.63 11.26 -2.89
CA THR A 121 5.91 9.98 -3.03
C THR A 121 6.46 8.92 -2.06
N ILE A 122 5.54 8.20 -1.42
CA ILE A 122 5.83 7.08 -0.52
C ILE A 122 4.93 5.91 -0.88
N HIS A 123 5.49 4.72 -0.98
CA HIS A 123 4.75 3.48 -1.20
C HIS A 123 4.59 2.75 0.13
N LEU A 124 3.34 2.64 0.61
CA LEU A 124 3.00 1.79 1.73
C LEU A 124 2.63 0.41 1.21
N LYS A 125 3.32 -0.61 1.70
CA LYS A 125 3.04 -2.02 1.41
C LYS A 125 2.62 -2.72 2.70
N VAL A 126 1.34 -3.04 2.81
CA VAL A 126 0.83 -3.87 3.89
C VAL A 126 0.85 -5.31 3.42
N ASN A 127 1.65 -6.15 4.08
CA ASN A 127 1.75 -7.55 3.73
C ASN A 127 0.37 -8.19 3.90
N GLY A 128 -0.17 -8.83 2.87
CA GLY A 128 -1.46 -9.52 3.00
C GLY A 128 -1.34 -10.59 4.09
N LYS A 129 -2.33 -10.69 5.00
CA LYS A 129 -2.43 -11.90 5.84
C LYS A 129 -2.51 -13.06 4.85
N ASN A 130 -1.49 -13.92 4.81
CA ASN A 130 -1.37 -15.02 3.87
C ASN A 130 -2.74 -15.63 3.54
N ALA A 131 -3.34 -15.26 2.39
CA ALA A 131 -4.61 -15.85 1.93
C ALA A 131 -4.47 -17.38 1.80
N VAL A 132 -3.24 -17.81 1.54
CA VAL A 132 -2.75 -19.19 1.59
C VAL A 132 -3.03 -19.85 2.94
N PHE A 133 -2.77 -19.18 4.07
CA PHE A 133 -2.96 -19.75 5.41
C PHE A 133 -4.45 -19.92 5.76
N PHE A 134 -5.29 -18.95 5.41
CA PHE A 134 -6.75 -19.07 5.57
C PHE A 134 -7.35 -20.13 4.64
N SER A 135 -6.85 -20.22 3.40
CA SER A 135 -7.24 -21.29 2.47
C SER A 135 -6.87 -22.67 2.99
N PHE A 136 -5.66 -22.85 3.55
CA PHE A 136 -5.25 -24.12 4.16
C PHE A 136 -6.13 -24.53 5.34
N ILE A 137 -6.47 -23.60 6.25
CA ILE A 137 -7.35 -23.89 7.38
C ILE A 137 -8.77 -24.23 6.91
N TYR A 138 -9.27 -23.52 5.90
CA TYR A 138 -10.59 -23.76 5.31
C TYR A 138 -10.65 -25.13 4.61
N LEU A 139 -9.64 -25.48 3.81
CA LEU A 139 -9.51 -26.79 3.17
C LEU A 139 -9.36 -27.92 4.20
N GLN A 140 -8.58 -27.71 5.27
CA GLN A 140 -8.47 -28.67 6.37
C GLN A 140 -9.83 -28.91 7.05
N ARG A 141 -10.62 -27.86 7.32
CA ARG A 141 -11.97 -27.98 7.88
C ARG A 141 -12.93 -28.77 6.96
N ILE A 142 -12.90 -28.51 5.65
CA ILE A 142 -13.70 -29.27 4.67
C ILE A 142 -13.27 -30.74 4.66
N SER A 143 -11.97 -31.01 4.63
CA SER A 143 -11.46 -32.38 4.59
C SER A 143 -11.81 -33.19 5.85
N LEU A 144 -11.82 -32.55 7.02
CA LEU A 144 -12.24 -33.16 8.29
C LEU A 144 -13.75 -33.45 8.29
N TYR A 145 -14.56 -32.51 7.79
CA TYR A 145 -16.02 -32.69 7.68
C TYR A 145 -16.39 -33.85 6.73
N SER A 146 -15.72 -33.96 5.58
CA SER A 146 -15.91 -35.08 4.65
C SER A 146 -15.49 -36.43 5.26
N ARG A 147 -14.47 -36.45 6.13
CA ARG A 147 -14.00 -37.65 6.82
C ARG A 147 -14.98 -38.15 7.88
N SER A 148 -15.72 -37.26 8.54
CA SER A 148 -16.78 -37.63 9.49
C SER A 148 -18.05 -38.17 8.85
N HIS A 149 -18.26 -37.95 7.54
CA HIS A 149 -19.46 -38.38 6.82
C HIS A 149 -19.21 -39.51 5.80
N LEU A 150 -18.01 -40.13 5.79
CA LEU A 150 -17.74 -41.32 4.98
C LEU A 150 -18.47 -42.55 5.58
N PRO A 151 -19.39 -43.20 4.83
CA PRO A 151 -20.02 -44.43 5.30
C PRO A 151 -18.96 -45.54 5.41
N ARG A 152 -18.89 -46.20 6.58
CA ARG A 152 -18.02 -47.37 6.76
C ARG A 152 -18.48 -48.46 5.80
N LEU A 153 -17.67 -48.75 4.79
CA LEU A 153 -17.90 -49.88 3.91
C LEU A 153 -17.64 -51.16 4.72
N SER A 154 -18.70 -51.84 5.14
CA SER A 154 -18.60 -53.18 5.72
C SER A 154 -18.14 -54.14 4.63
N SER A 155 -16.96 -54.73 4.81
CA SER A 155 -16.43 -55.80 3.94
C SER A 155 -17.34 -57.03 3.99
N PRO A 156 -17.77 -57.59 2.84
CA PRO A 156 -18.47 -58.87 2.84
C PRO A 156 -17.49 -60.00 3.14
N LEU A 157 -17.91 -60.92 4.02
CA LEU A 157 -17.30 -62.23 4.28
C LEU A 157 -17.44 -63.16 3.06
#